data_AF-A0A424IFE6-F1
#
_entry.id   AF-A0A424IFE6-F1
#
_cell.length_a   1.000
_cell.length_b   1.000
_cell.length_c   1.000
_cell.angle_alpha   90.00
_cell.angle_beta   90.00
_cell.angle_gamma   90.00
#
_symmetry.space_group_name_H-M   'P 1'
#
loop_
_entity.id
_entity.type
_entity.pdbx_description
1 polymer ?
#
loop_
_entity_poly.entity_id
_entity_poly.type
_entity_poly.pdbx_seq_one_letter_code
_entity_poly.pdbx_strand_id
1 'polypeptide(L)'
;MASQVLASETIITNRSDFESLVIDKKLERFLISLSVTNDGKIKGSAAGREVIGDWDWIDGFFCRNLLWGKRELKYNCQEVTFDGRRLRFISDEGKGQSASFALR
;
A
#
# COMPACT_ATOMS: atom_id res chain seq x y z
N MET A 1 -30.79 -11.61 1.92
CA MET A 1 -29.70 -11.83 2.90
C MET A 1 -28.47 -12.28 2.12
N ALA A 2 -27.47 -11.42 1.93
CA ALA A 2 -26.21 -11.83 1.32
C ALA A 2 -25.20 -12.01 2.45
N SER A 3 -24.96 -13.27 2.85
CA SER A 3 -23.81 -13.59 3.68
C SER A 3 -22.57 -13.38 2.80
N GLN A 4 -21.92 -12.24 2.98
CA GLN A 4 -20.58 -12.05 2.46
C GLN A 4 -19.67 -12.88 3.35
N VAL A 5 -18.99 -13.86 2.74
CA VAL A 5 -17.82 -14.49 3.32
C VAL A 5 -16.85 -13.36 3.63
N LEU A 6 -16.76 -12.98 4.91
CA LEU A 6 -15.69 -12.12 5.39
C LEU A 6 -14.41 -12.92 5.19
N ALA A 7 -13.68 -12.65 4.11
CA ALA A 7 -12.25 -12.88 4.14
C ALA A 7 -11.76 -12.21 5.43
N SER A 8 -11.07 -12.95 6.29
CA SER A 8 -10.53 -12.39 7.53
C SER A 8 -9.46 -11.36 7.14
N GLU A 9 -9.88 -10.12 6.89
CA GLU A 9 -8.98 -9.00 6.68
C GLU A 9 -8.33 -8.68 8.02
N THR A 10 -7.01 -8.82 8.07
CA THR A 10 -6.20 -8.47 9.23
C THR A 10 -5.71 -7.04 9.02
N ILE A 11 -6.00 -6.15 9.97
CA ILE A 11 -5.43 -4.80 9.98
C ILE A 11 -3.96 -4.93 10.37
N ILE A 12 -3.09 -4.37 9.55
CA ILE A 12 -1.66 -4.32 9.82
C ILE A 12 -1.39 -3.00 10.55
N THR A 13 -0.99 -3.08 11.82
CA THR A 13 -0.68 -1.92 12.66
C THR A 13 0.80 -1.82 12.99
N ASN A 14 1.59 -2.88 12.78
CA ASN A 14 3.03 -2.87 13.03
C ASN A 14 3.83 -2.77 11.74
N ARG A 15 4.87 -1.94 11.77
CA ARG A 15 5.85 -1.81 10.68
C ARG A 15 6.47 -3.15 10.29
N SER A 16 6.89 -3.96 11.26
CA SER A 16 7.57 -5.23 11.00
C SER A 16 6.65 -6.26 10.32
N ASP A 17 5.36 -6.29 10.68
CA ASP A 17 4.37 -7.15 10.03
C ASP A 17 4.18 -6.73 8.57
N PHE A 18 4.10 -5.43 8.32
CA PHE A 18 4.03 -4.89 6.97
C PHE A 18 5.27 -5.20 6.13
N GLU A 19 6.46 -4.92 6.67
CA GLU A 19 7.74 -5.20 6.01
C GLU A 19 7.87 -6.69 5.68
N SER A 20 7.50 -7.59 6.59
CA SER A 20 7.52 -9.04 6.35
C SER A 20 6.61 -9.47 5.18
N LEU A 21 5.56 -8.70 4.88
CA LEU A 21 4.67 -8.97 3.76
C LEU A 21 5.20 -8.43 2.43
N VAL A 22 5.83 -7.25 2.42
CA VAL A 22 6.16 -6.50 1.19
C VAL A 22 7.63 -6.50 0.80
N ILE A 23 8.55 -6.70 1.73
CA ILE A 23 9.98 -6.71 1.42
C ILE A 23 10.27 -7.86 0.44
N ASP A 24 11.10 -7.55 -0.55
CA ASP A 24 11.44 -8.41 -1.70
C ASP A 24 10.26 -8.81 -2.60
N LYS A 25 9.08 -8.22 -2.41
CA LYS A 25 7.89 -8.46 -3.25
C LYS A 25 7.48 -7.23 -4.03
N LYS A 26 6.66 -7.45 -5.05
CA LYS A 26 5.98 -6.40 -5.80
C LYS A 26 4.51 -6.34 -5.42
N LEU A 27 4.02 -5.12 -5.26
CA LEU A 27 2.62 -4.79 -5.11
C LEU A 27 2.05 -4.49 -6.50
N GLU A 28 1.25 -5.40 -7.02
CA GLU A 28 0.74 -5.32 -8.39
C GLU A 28 -0.77 -5.15 -8.46
N ARG A 29 -1.19 -4.26 -9.35
CA ARG A 29 -2.59 -4.05 -9.75
C ARG A 29 -2.61 -3.73 -11.26
N PHE A 30 -3.77 -3.81 -11.92
CA PHE A 30 -3.89 -3.43 -13.32
C PHE A 30 -3.20 -2.09 -13.62
N LEU A 31 -2.18 -2.13 -14.49
CA LEU A 31 -1.30 -1.01 -14.88
C LEU A 31 -0.44 -0.40 -13.76
N ILE A 32 -0.29 -1.05 -12.60
CA ILE A 32 0.50 -0.55 -11.47
C ILE A 32 1.39 -1.67 -10.94
N SER A 33 2.69 -1.40 -10.80
CA SER A 33 3.65 -2.29 -10.14
C SER A 33 4.54 -1.44 -9.25
N LEU A 34 4.48 -1.66 -7.94
CA LEU A 34 5.22 -0.91 -6.94
C LEU A 34 6.06 -1.87 -6.08
N SER A 35 7.16 -1.37 -5.55
CA SER A 35 8.00 -2.05 -4.57
C SER A 35 8.32 -1.08 -3.46
N VAL A 36 8.36 -1.62 -2.25
CA VAL A 36 8.61 -0.87 -1.03
C VAL A 36 9.85 -1.46 -0.39
N THR A 37 10.78 -0.60 0.02
CA THR A 37 12.06 -1.01 0.62
C THR A 37 12.10 -0.65 2.10
N ASN A 38 12.92 -1.36 2.87
CA ASN A 38 13.06 -1.18 4.32
C ASN A 38 13.68 0.18 4.70
N ASP A 39 14.43 0.82 3.80
CA ASP A 39 14.97 2.18 3.95
C ASP A 39 13.93 3.28 3.71
N GLY A 40 12.64 2.94 3.60
CA GLY A 40 11.58 3.94 3.50
C GLY A 40 11.35 4.44 2.08
N LYS A 41 11.73 3.71 1.02
CA LYS A 41 11.50 4.12 -0.38
C LYS A 41 10.37 3.34 -1.03
N ILE A 42 9.66 4.03 -1.92
CA ILE A 42 8.70 3.45 -2.85
C ILE A 42 9.24 3.67 -4.27
N LYS A 43 9.27 2.60 -5.06
CA LYS A 43 9.68 2.65 -6.47
C LYS A 43 8.73 1.82 -7.33
N GLY A 44 8.57 2.20 -8.59
CA GLY A 44 7.81 1.39 -9.54
C GLY A 44 7.23 2.20 -10.67
N SER A 45 6.07 1.78 -11.16
CA SER A 45 5.37 2.44 -12.25
C SER A 45 3.86 2.31 -12.13
N ALA A 46 3.15 3.32 -12.61
CA ALA A 46 1.70 3.35 -12.71
C ALA A 46 1.28 3.97 -14.05
N ALA A 47 0.44 3.28 -14.81
CA ALA A 47 -0.05 3.68 -16.13
C ALA A 47 1.06 4.21 -17.07
N GLY A 48 2.19 3.49 -17.12
CA GLY A 48 3.32 3.81 -17.99
C GLY A 48 4.20 4.98 -17.53
N ARG A 49 3.99 5.52 -16.32
CA ARG A 49 4.84 6.55 -15.73
C ARG A 49 5.54 6.02 -14.49
N GLU A 50 6.76 6.49 -14.27
CA GLU A 50 7.53 6.17 -13.07
C GLU A 50 6.82 6.67 -11.80
N VAL A 51 6.90 5.86 -10.76
CA VAL A 51 6.47 6.21 -9.40
C VAL A 51 7.69 6.10 -8.51
N ILE A 52 8.03 7.21 -7.86
CA ILE A 52 9.02 7.25 -6.79
C ILE A 52 8.40 7.91 -5.57
N GLY A 53 8.93 7.61 -4.39
CA GLY A 53 8.50 8.30 -3.19
C GLY A 53 9.13 7.71 -1.96
N ASP A 54 8.62 8.18 -0.83
CA ASP A 54 9.06 7.74 0.48
C ASP A 54 7.86 7.29 1.29
N TRP A 55 8.13 6.45 2.27
CA TRP A 55 7.15 6.00 3.23
C TRP A 55 7.76 5.88 4.61
N ASP A 56 6.89 6.01 5.60
CA ASP A 56 7.18 5.69 6.99
C ASP A 56 5.95 5.06 7.64
N TRP A 57 6.17 4.47 8.81
CA TRP A 57 5.12 3.85 9.60
C TRP A 57 4.90 4.66 10.88
N ILE A 58 3.74 5.31 11.00
CA ILE A 58 3.46 6.25 12.09
C ILE A 58 2.09 5.90 12.68
N ASP A 59 2.05 5.69 14.00
CA ASP A 59 0.82 5.45 14.77
C ASP A 59 -0.10 4.35 14.21
N GLY A 60 0.49 3.32 13.59
CA GLY A 60 -0.25 2.20 13.00
C GLY A 60 -0.64 2.37 11.54
N PHE A 61 -0.24 3.47 10.89
CA PHE A 61 -0.57 3.77 9.51
C PHE A 61 0.66 3.80 8.61
N PHE A 62 0.43 3.48 7.34
CA PHE A 62 1.41 3.65 6.27
C PHE A 62 1.34 5.07 5.73
N CYS A 63 2.28 5.92 6.13
CA CYS A 63 2.35 7.32 5.73
C CYS A 63 3.31 7.49 4.56
N ARG A 64 2.85 8.09 3.46
CA ARG A 64 3.62 8.12 2.21
C ARG A 64 3.46 9.41 1.43
N ASN A 65 4.52 9.79 0.72
CA ASN A 65 4.56 10.82 -0.31
C ASN A 65 4.99 10.18 -1.63
N LEU A 66 4.34 10.53 -2.74
CA LEU A 66 4.66 9.93 -4.04
C LEU A 66 4.81 11.01 -5.10
N LEU A 67 5.70 10.76 -6.05
CA LEU A 67 5.81 11.46 -7.31
C LEU A 67 5.42 10.48 -8.42
N TRP A 68 4.38 10.82 -9.19
CA TRP A 68 3.92 10.06 -10.34
C TRP A 68 4.28 10.82 -11.63
N GLY A 69 5.38 10.42 -12.26
CA GLY A 69 6.03 11.20 -13.31
C GLY A 69 6.44 12.57 -12.79
N LYS A 70 5.72 13.63 -13.20
CA LYS A 70 5.95 15.02 -12.75
C LYS A 70 4.89 15.51 -11.75
N ARG A 71 3.91 14.67 -11.43
CA ARG A 71 2.80 15.02 -10.54
C ARG A 71 3.13 14.57 -9.13
N GLU A 72 3.17 15.51 -8.20
CA GLU A 72 3.25 15.20 -6.78
C GLU A 72 1.88 14.75 -6.26
N LEU A 73 1.89 13.61 -5.56
CA LEU A 73 0.79 13.12 -4.74
C LEU A 73 1.15 13.42 -3.30
N LYS A 74 0.39 14.34 -2.70
CA LYS A 74 0.60 14.82 -1.34
C LYS A 74 0.72 13.67 -0.33
N TYR A 75 1.43 13.99 0.74
CA TYR A 75 1.55 13.15 1.93
C TYR A 75 0.17 12.68 2.42
N ASN A 76 0.04 11.40 2.69
CA ASN A 76 -1.18 10.80 3.23
C ASN A 76 -0.84 9.55 4.04
N CYS A 77 -1.53 9.38 5.17
CA CYS A 77 -1.45 8.18 5.99
C CYS A 77 -2.62 7.25 5.66
N GLN A 78 -2.29 5.98 5.41
CA GLN A 78 -3.22 5.00 4.89
C GLN A 78 -3.30 3.82 5.85
N GLU A 79 -4.52 3.34 6.11
CA GLU A 79 -4.72 2.06 6.79
C GLU A 79 -4.37 0.92 5.84
N VAL A 80 -3.70 -0.11 6.34
CA VAL A 80 -3.30 -1.27 5.55
C VAL A 80 -3.98 -2.51 6.10
N THR A 81 -4.71 -3.22 5.24
CA THR A 81 -5.32 -4.51 5.57
C THR A 81 -4.79 -5.62 4.65
N PHE A 82 -4.75 -6.85 5.17
CA PHE A 82 -4.32 -8.02 4.42
C PHE A 82 -5.38 -9.13 4.52
N ASP A 83 -5.85 -9.62 3.37
CA ASP A 83 -6.87 -10.68 3.29
C ASP A 83 -6.28 -12.10 3.18
N GLY A 84 -4.97 -12.25 3.35
CA GLY A 84 -4.23 -13.49 3.10
C GLY A 84 -3.68 -13.63 1.68
N ARG A 85 -4.08 -12.76 0.75
CA ARG A 85 -3.67 -12.78 -0.67
C ARG A 85 -3.29 -11.40 -1.22
N ARG A 86 -3.96 -10.35 -0.76
CA ARG A 86 -3.85 -8.98 -1.25
C ARG A 86 -3.70 -8.01 -0.09
N LEU A 87 -2.85 -7.01 -0.30
CA LEU A 87 -2.78 -5.83 0.56
C LEU A 87 -3.75 -4.77 0.06
N ARG A 88 -4.55 -4.20 0.95
CA ARG A 88 -5.44 -3.09 0.67
C ARG A 88 -4.94 -1.87 1.45
N PHE A 89 -4.73 -0.77 0.76
CA PHE A 89 -4.40 0.53 1.34
C PHE A 89 -5.63 1.40 1.28
N ILE A 90 -5.99 2.06 2.38
CA ILE A 90 -7.17 2.92 2.49
C ILE A 90 -6.69 4.31 2.93
N SER A 91 -6.83 5.29 2.04
CA SER A 91 -6.40 6.67 2.29
C SER A 91 -7.13 7.32 3.45
N ASP A 92 -6.59 8.44 3.94
CA ASP A 92 -7.20 9.28 4.99
C ASP A 92 -7.47 8.47 6.25
N GLU A 93 -6.47 7.69 6.69
CA GLU A 93 -6.51 6.88 7.92
C GLU A 93 -7.72 5.93 7.94
N GLY A 94 -8.01 5.28 6.81
CA GLY A 94 -9.12 4.31 6.71
C GLY A 94 -10.46 4.90 6.26
N LYS A 95 -10.57 6.23 6.05
CA LYS A 95 -11.84 6.90 5.75
C LYS A 95 -12.02 7.29 4.27
N GLY A 96 -10.99 7.11 3.46
CA GLY A 96 -10.92 7.58 2.09
C GLY A 96 -11.03 6.46 1.04
N GLN A 97 -10.42 6.74 -0.11
CA GLN A 97 -10.36 5.79 -1.23
C GLN A 97 -9.45 4.61 -0.91
N SER A 98 -9.76 3.44 -1.47
CA SER A 98 -8.95 2.23 -1.27
C SER A 98 -8.33 1.70 -2.56
N ALA A 99 -7.17 1.07 -2.42
CA ALA A 99 -6.45 0.41 -3.50
C ALA A 99 -5.92 -0.95 -3.02
N SER A 100 -6.29 -2.02 -3.73
CA SER A 100 -5.84 -3.38 -3.43
C SER A 100 -4.78 -3.86 -4.41
N PHE A 101 -3.70 -4.43 -3.89
CA PHE A 101 -2.55 -4.92 -4.62
C PHE A 101 -2.34 -6.41 -4.33
N ALA A 102 -2.02 -7.18 -5.35
CA ALA A 102 -1.51 -8.54 -5.19
C ALA A 102 -0.03 -8.48 -4.81
N LEU A 103 0.39 -9.35 -3.90
CA LEU A 103 1.80 -9.58 -3.62
C LEU A 103 2.36 -10.57 -4.65
N ARG A 104 3.49 -10.21 -5.27
CA ARG A 104 4.17 -11.00 -6.30
C ARG A 104 5.65 -11.16 -5.99
#